data_AF-K9Y666-F1
#
_entry.id   AF-K9Y666-F1
#
_cell.length_a   1.000
_cell.length_b   1.000
_cell.length_c   1.000
_cell.angle_alpha   90.00
_cell.angle_beta   90.00
_cell.angle_gamma   90.00
#
_symmetry.space_group_name_H-M   'P 1'
#
loop_
_entity.id
_entity.type
_entity.pdbx_description
1 polymer ?
#
loop_
_entity_poly.entity_id
_entity_poly.type
_entity_poly.pdbx_seq_one_letter_code
_entity_poly.pdbx_strand_id
1 'polypeptide(L)'
;MNTRINAKDIPSLLKTKSEEATLVKPTLSKALQQIYDYFELEKSTLVRLRRNESLANFLVEIIKDSDLIIKMSYLNQEQKQYLLNQLSGAERYWIEQLFPLWLGQLDGKSHIWLEKIKSGQFVKMDHGVMNQVIKELLARNVSCACRFICDLSMATDLIASDNQYYICIQLTSSQSEATLENKVERWSRTLDYWYIRRGLFVRYSQGIPSIFAAIAQKIIIYMDERPEPMREEIVVS
;
A
#
# COMPACT_ATOMS: atom_id res chain seq x y z
N MET A 1 3.42 -6.05 18.02
CA MET A 1 4.74 -6.67 18.32
C MET A 1 5.62 -6.56 17.10
N ASN A 2 6.72 -5.80 17.19
CA ASN A 2 7.61 -5.54 16.04
C ASN A 2 8.78 -6.53 16.07
N THR A 3 8.49 -7.81 15.82
CA THR A 3 9.54 -8.81 15.66
C THR A 3 10.25 -8.54 14.34
N ARG A 4 11.54 -8.20 14.40
CA ARG A 4 12.35 -7.96 13.20
C ARG A 4 12.50 -9.28 12.44
N ILE A 5 11.77 -9.45 11.34
CA ILE A 5 11.90 -10.62 10.47
C ILE A 5 13.25 -10.53 9.76
N ASN A 6 14.08 -11.57 9.89
CA ASN A 6 15.34 -11.66 9.17
C ASN A 6 15.07 -12.18 7.75
N ALA A 7 15.81 -11.67 6.77
CA ALA A 7 15.73 -12.12 5.37
C ALA A 7 15.81 -13.64 5.21
N LYS A 8 16.56 -14.32 6.09
CA LYS A 8 16.69 -15.79 6.07
C LYS A 8 15.41 -16.55 6.45
N ASP A 9 14.54 -15.92 7.22
CA ASP A 9 13.31 -16.52 7.77
C ASP A 9 12.10 -16.21 6.87
N ILE A 10 12.22 -15.28 5.91
CA ILE A 10 11.13 -14.90 5.01
C ILE A 10 10.56 -16.10 4.24
N PRO A 11 11.37 -16.99 3.60
CA PRO A 11 10.85 -18.15 2.90
C PRO A 11 9.98 -19.06 3.77
N SER A 12 10.50 -19.45 4.93
CA SER A 12 9.77 -20.36 5.83
C SER A 12 8.52 -19.70 6.38
N LEU A 13 8.59 -18.44 6.80
CA LEU A 13 7.43 -17.71 7.30
C LEU A 13 6.34 -17.55 6.25
N LEU A 14 6.69 -17.20 5.01
CA LEU A 14 5.69 -17.07 3.94
C LEU A 14 4.99 -18.40 3.67
N LYS A 15 5.75 -19.50 3.61
CA LYS A 15 5.19 -20.85 3.44
C LYS A 15 4.27 -21.23 4.59
N THR A 16 4.72 -21.02 5.83
CA THR A 16 3.91 -21.30 7.03
C THR A 16 2.61 -20.47 7.02
N LYS A 17 2.64 -19.20 6.64
CA LYS A 17 1.43 -18.38 6.56
C LYS A 17 0.48 -18.83 5.45
N SER A 18 1.01 -19.29 4.32
CA SER A 18 0.21 -19.93 3.26
C SER A 18 -0.54 -21.16 3.79
N GLU A 19 0.16 -22.03 4.52
CA GLU A 19 -0.41 -23.24 5.11
C GLU A 19 -1.45 -22.92 6.19
N GLU A 20 -1.16 -22.01 7.12
CA GLU A 20 -2.08 -21.56 8.18
C GLU A 20 -3.37 -20.93 7.63
N ALA A 21 -3.26 -20.18 6.51
CA ALA A 21 -4.40 -19.53 5.89
C ALA A 21 -5.36 -20.53 5.20
N THR A 22 -4.94 -21.77 4.92
CA THR A 22 -5.70 -22.74 4.11
C THR A 22 -7.12 -22.95 4.62
N LEU A 23 -7.30 -23.06 5.94
CA LEU A 23 -8.60 -23.37 6.55
C LEU A 23 -9.47 -22.14 6.78
N VAL A 24 -8.87 -20.97 7.03
CA VAL A 24 -9.62 -19.76 7.43
C VAL A 24 -9.81 -18.76 6.30
N LYS A 25 -8.86 -18.69 5.36
CA LYS A 25 -8.84 -17.77 4.21
C LYS A 25 -8.17 -18.43 3.00
N PRO A 26 -8.86 -19.35 2.30
CA PRO A 26 -8.29 -20.07 1.16
C PRO A 26 -7.75 -19.15 0.04
N THR A 27 -8.37 -17.98 -0.17
CA THR A 27 -7.88 -16.98 -1.14
C THR A 27 -6.53 -16.40 -0.74
N LEU A 28 -6.36 -16.06 0.55
CA LEU A 28 -5.07 -15.62 1.09
C LEU A 28 -4.01 -16.71 0.95
N SER A 29 -4.34 -17.96 1.30
CA SER A 29 -3.44 -19.10 1.13
C SER A 29 -2.92 -19.22 -0.32
N LYS A 30 -3.82 -19.18 -1.30
CA LYS A 30 -3.44 -19.23 -2.73
C LYS A 30 -2.53 -18.07 -3.14
N ALA A 31 -2.83 -16.85 -2.72
CA ALA A 31 -2.03 -15.67 -3.04
C ALA A 31 -0.62 -15.76 -2.44
N LEU A 32 -0.50 -16.19 -1.18
CA LEU A 32 0.80 -16.40 -0.53
C LEU A 32 1.61 -17.50 -1.20
N GLN A 33 0.95 -18.59 -1.61
CA GLN A 33 1.61 -19.67 -2.36
C GLN A 33 2.14 -19.18 -3.71
N GLN A 34 1.36 -18.40 -4.46
CA GLN A 34 1.80 -17.83 -5.74
C GLN A 34 3.03 -16.93 -5.58
N ILE A 35 3.07 -16.11 -4.53
CA ILE A 35 4.25 -15.29 -4.22
C ILE A 35 5.45 -16.16 -3.86
N TYR A 36 5.24 -17.18 -3.04
CA TYR A 36 6.29 -18.12 -2.65
C TYR A 36 6.91 -18.82 -3.87
N ASP A 37 6.06 -19.31 -4.78
CA ASP A 37 6.47 -20.01 -5.99
C ASP A 37 7.19 -19.08 -6.97
N TYR A 38 6.64 -17.87 -7.19
CA TYR A 38 7.18 -16.90 -8.16
C TYR A 38 8.62 -16.46 -7.84
N PHE A 39 8.90 -16.21 -6.55
CA PHE A 39 10.24 -15.82 -6.13
C PHE A 39 11.20 -17.00 -5.99
N GLU A 40 10.73 -18.23 -6.27
CA GLU A 40 11.51 -19.46 -6.14
C GLU A 40 12.30 -19.41 -4.83
N LEU A 41 11.61 -19.28 -3.69
CA LEU A 41 12.24 -18.99 -2.39
C LEU A 41 13.08 -20.19 -1.86
N GLU A 42 14.03 -20.68 -2.66
CA GLU A 42 15.07 -21.69 -2.42
C GLU A 42 16.46 -21.05 -2.19
N LYS A 43 17.53 -21.85 -2.15
CA LYS A 43 18.90 -21.45 -1.75
C LYS A 43 19.46 -20.22 -2.49
N SER A 44 19.15 -20.01 -3.78
CA SER A 44 19.62 -18.85 -4.56
C SER A 44 18.94 -17.53 -4.14
N THR A 45 17.80 -17.61 -3.45
CA THR A 45 16.96 -16.45 -3.11
C THR A 45 17.36 -15.77 -1.81
N LEU A 46 18.06 -16.46 -0.91
CA LEU A 46 18.67 -15.85 0.27
C LEU A 46 19.71 -14.77 -0.08
N VAL A 47 20.46 -14.97 -1.16
CA VAL A 47 21.44 -13.97 -1.64
C VAL A 47 20.72 -12.76 -2.20
N ARG A 48 19.62 -12.96 -2.93
CA ARG A 48 18.79 -11.88 -3.48
C ARG A 48 18.10 -11.07 -2.39
N LEU A 49 17.47 -11.72 -1.42
CA LEU A 49 16.80 -11.05 -0.29
C LEU A 49 17.75 -10.20 0.56
N ARG A 50 19.02 -10.61 0.68
CA ARG A 50 20.04 -9.84 1.41
C ARG A 50 20.52 -8.60 0.64
N ARG A 51 20.41 -8.60 -0.70
CA ARG A 51 20.91 -7.52 -1.56
C ARG A 51 19.80 -6.59 -2.06
N ASN A 52 18.54 -7.02 -1.97
CA ASN A 52 17.39 -6.28 -2.47
C ASN A 52 16.44 -5.96 -1.31
N GLU A 53 16.62 -4.77 -0.73
CA GLU A 53 15.84 -4.29 0.41
C GLU A 53 14.36 -4.11 0.05
N SER A 54 14.04 -3.62 -1.16
CA SER A 54 12.66 -3.49 -1.63
C SER A 54 11.93 -4.83 -1.63
N LEU A 55 12.56 -5.89 -2.16
CA LEU A 55 11.99 -7.24 -2.13
C LEU A 55 11.81 -7.75 -0.70
N ALA A 56 12.82 -7.58 0.16
CA ALA A 56 12.74 -8.02 1.55
C ALA A 56 11.60 -7.31 2.30
N ASN A 57 11.49 -5.99 2.16
CA ASN A 57 10.45 -5.19 2.81
C ASN A 57 9.05 -5.53 2.27
N PHE A 58 8.92 -5.70 0.96
CA PHE A 58 7.68 -6.17 0.34
C PHE A 58 7.20 -7.49 0.96
N LEU A 59 8.07 -8.52 1.01
CA LEU A 59 7.67 -9.82 1.55
C LEU A 59 7.38 -9.77 3.05
N VAL A 60 8.14 -8.97 3.82
CA VAL A 60 7.87 -8.76 5.25
C VAL A 60 6.51 -8.10 5.49
N GLU A 61 6.14 -7.12 4.67
CA GLU A 61 4.83 -6.46 4.73
C GLU A 61 3.70 -7.46 4.47
N ILE A 62 3.81 -8.24 3.38
CA ILE A 62 2.84 -9.30 3.06
C ILE A 62 2.69 -10.31 4.20
N ILE A 63 3.80 -10.77 4.79
CA ILE A 63 3.77 -11.72 5.90
C ILE A 63 3.03 -11.12 7.11
N LYS A 64 3.34 -9.87 7.47
CA LYS A 64 2.73 -9.20 8.64
C LYS A 64 1.25 -8.97 8.47
N ASP A 65 0.84 -8.46 7.31
CA ASP A 65 -0.58 -8.19 7.04
C ASP A 65 -1.39 -9.49 6.93
N SER A 66 -0.79 -10.53 6.36
CA SER A 66 -1.40 -11.87 6.31
C SER A 66 -1.56 -12.50 7.68
N ASP A 67 -0.53 -12.42 8.53
CA ASP A 67 -0.60 -12.90 9.92
C ASP A 67 -1.72 -12.21 10.70
N LEU A 68 -1.91 -10.90 10.49
CA LEU A 68 -3.00 -10.14 11.10
C LEU A 68 -4.38 -10.65 10.64
N ILE A 69 -4.57 -10.83 9.33
CA ILE A 69 -5.82 -11.36 8.75
C ILE A 69 -6.13 -12.77 9.24
N ILE A 70 -5.12 -13.65 9.30
CA ILE A 70 -5.26 -15.02 9.81
C ILE A 70 -5.70 -14.97 11.26
N LYS A 71 -4.99 -14.22 12.12
CA LYS A 71 -5.35 -14.04 13.54
C LYS A 71 -6.77 -13.52 13.71
N MET A 72 -7.14 -12.47 12.97
CA MET A 72 -8.49 -11.90 12.99
C MET A 72 -9.57 -12.91 12.61
N SER A 73 -9.26 -13.92 11.79
CA SER A 73 -10.22 -14.93 11.36
C SER A 73 -10.61 -15.92 12.47
N TYR A 74 -9.83 -15.99 13.56
CA TYR A 74 -10.12 -16.82 14.74
C TYR A 74 -10.78 -16.03 15.89
N LEU A 75 -10.90 -14.71 15.75
CA LEU A 75 -11.47 -13.84 16.78
C LEU A 75 -12.99 -13.75 16.64
N ASN A 76 -13.68 -13.59 17.77
CA ASN A 76 -15.07 -13.17 17.76
C ASN A 76 -15.20 -11.68 17.36
N GLN A 77 -16.43 -11.21 17.13
CA GLN A 77 -16.67 -9.85 16.65
C GLN A 77 -16.15 -8.77 17.60
N GLU A 78 -16.27 -8.96 18.92
CA GLU A 78 -15.82 -8.00 19.93
C GLU A 78 -14.28 -7.91 19.95
N GLN A 79 -13.61 -9.05 19.96
CA GLN A 79 -12.14 -9.13 19.91
C GLN A 79 -11.58 -8.56 18.61
N LYS A 80 -12.25 -8.84 17.48
CA LYS A 80 -11.89 -8.27 16.18
C LYS A 80 -12.02 -6.75 16.21
N GLN A 81 -13.12 -6.21 16.73
CA GLN A 81 -13.32 -4.76 16.85
C GLN A 81 -12.28 -4.13 17.77
N TYR A 82 -11.98 -4.76 18.91
CA TYR A 82 -10.94 -4.29 19.82
C TYR A 82 -9.59 -4.18 19.12
N LEU A 83 -9.19 -5.20 18.35
CA LEU A 83 -7.93 -5.21 17.61
C LEU A 83 -7.91 -4.16 16.49
N LEU A 84 -9.02 -4.00 15.74
CA LEU A 84 -9.15 -2.97 14.70
C LEU A 84 -9.10 -1.55 15.27
N ASN A 85 -9.57 -1.36 16.50
CA ASN A 85 -9.49 -0.08 17.22
C ASN A 85 -8.06 0.27 17.65
N GLN A 86 -7.13 -0.71 17.67
CA GLN A 86 -5.70 -0.45 17.90
C GLN A 86 -4.97 0.00 16.63
N LEU A 87 -5.57 -0.19 15.45
CA LEU A 87 -5.02 0.28 14.18
C LEU A 87 -5.39 1.74 13.95
N SER A 88 -4.48 2.48 13.33
CA SER A 88 -4.81 3.81 12.80
C SER A 88 -5.88 3.72 11.71
N GLY A 89 -6.60 4.81 11.43
CA GLY A 89 -7.64 4.83 10.39
C GLY A 89 -7.12 4.32 9.03
N ALA A 90 -5.96 4.79 8.60
CA ALA A 90 -5.36 4.37 7.34
C ALA A 90 -4.99 2.87 7.31
N GLU A 91 -4.45 2.33 8.41
CA GLU A 91 -4.14 0.90 8.52
C GLU A 91 -5.41 0.05 8.59
N ARG A 92 -6.46 0.54 9.25
CA ARG A 92 -7.75 -0.13 9.30
C ARG A 92 -8.35 -0.24 7.91
N TYR A 93 -8.36 0.84 7.13
CA TYR A 93 -8.83 0.82 5.73
C TYR A 93 -8.01 -0.15 4.87
N TRP A 94 -6.69 -0.17 5.05
CA TRP A 94 -5.84 -1.15 4.39
C TRP A 94 -6.24 -2.60 4.70
N ILE A 95 -6.34 -2.95 5.99
CA ILE A 95 -6.59 -4.32 6.45
C ILE A 95 -8.02 -4.78 6.19
N GLU A 96 -9.01 -3.90 6.31
CA GLU A 96 -10.42 -4.27 6.14
C GLU A 96 -10.90 -4.23 4.69
N GLN A 97 -10.33 -3.36 3.86
CA GLN A 97 -10.83 -3.11 2.50
C GLN A 97 -9.80 -3.48 1.43
N LEU A 98 -8.68 -2.77 1.37
CA LEU A 98 -7.78 -2.86 0.22
C LEU A 98 -7.00 -4.16 0.15
N PHE A 99 -6.43 -4.62 1.26
CA PHE A 99 -5.62 -5.84 1.27
C PHE A 99 -6.47 -7.09 0.97
N PRO A 100 -7.65 -7.30 1.59
CA PRO A 100 -8.54 -8.40 1.21
C PRO A 100 -9.00 -8.32 -0.25
N LEU A 101 -9.26 -7.11 -0.76
CA LEU A 101 -9.66 -6.92 -2.16
C LEU A 101 -8.55 -7.36 -3.12
N TRP A 102 -7.31 -6.97 -2.86
CA TRP A 102 -6.15 -7.39 -3.64
C TRP A 102 -5.95 -8.90 -3.61
N LEU A 103 -6.12 -9.55 -2.46
CA LEU A 103 -6.03 -11.01 -2.35
C LEU A 103 -7.16 -11.74 -3.09
N GLY A 104 -8.32 -11.11 -3.22
CA GLY A 104 -9.52 -11.69 -3.82
C GLY A 104 -9.61 -11.52 -5.33
N GLN A 105 -8.75 -10.71 -5.95
CA GLN A 105 -8.81 -10.35 -7.36
C GLN A 105 -7.47 -10.58 -8.07
N LEU A 106 -7.53 -10.96 -9.35
CA LEU A 106 -6.33 -11.15 -10.14
C LEU A 106 -5.70 -9.80 -10.45
N ASP A 107 -4.47 -9.52 -10.05
CA ASP A 107 -3.78 -8.34 -10.56
C ASP A 107 -3.21 -8.61 -11.97
N GLY A 108 -3.84 -8.02 -12.99
CA GLY A 108 -3.41 -8.16 -14.39
C GLY A 108 -2.01 -7.62 -14.69
N LYS A 109 -1.43 -6.80 -13.78
CA LYS A 109 -0.08 -6.23 -13.88
C LYS A 109 0.91 -6.89 -12.92
N SER A 110 0.49 -7.91 -12.15
CA SER A 110 1.33 -8.64 -11.18
C SER A 110 2.68 -9.03 -11.75
N HIS A 111 2.69 -9.72 -12.89
CA HIS A 111 3.92 -10.15 -13.56
C HIS A 111 4.91 -8.99 -13.83
N ILE A 112 4.42 -7.79 -14.17
CA ILE A 112 5.28 -6.64 -14.49
C ILE A 112 5.98 -6.14 -13.23
N TRP A 113 5.23 -5.88 -12.17
CA TRP A 113 5.80 -5.29 -10.97
C TRP A 113 6.56 -6.32 -10.12
N LEU A 114 6.15 -7.59 -10.16
CA LEU A 114 6.89 -8.69 -9.56
C LEU A 114 8.30 -8.82 -10.18
N GLU A 115 8.43 -8.73 -11.52
CA GLU A 115 9.73 -8.75 -12.20
C GLU A 115 10.58 -7.53 -11.84
N LYS A 116 9.97 -6.33 -11.73
CA LYS A 116 10.68 -5.12 -11.30
C LYS A 116 11.23 -5.26 -9.88
N ILE A 117 10.44 -5.82 -8.96
CA ILE A 117 10.91 -6.10 -7.60
C ILE A 117 12.01 -7.15 -7.62
N LYS A 118 11.80 -8.27 -8.33
CA LYS A 118 12.76 -9.38 -8.42
C LYS A 118 14.12 -8.93 -8.95
N SER A 119 14.13 -8.09 -9.99
CA SER A 119 15.34 -7.55 -10.62
C SER A 119 15.99 -6.39 -9.84
N GLY A 120 15.35 -5.89 -8.79
CA GLY A 120 15.83 -4.71 -8.04
C GLY A 120 15.65 -3.39 -8.80
N GLN A 121 14.89 -3.39 -9.89
CA GLN A 121 14.54 -2.19 -10.66
C GLN A 121 13.39 -1.40 -10.03
N PHE A 122 12.72 -1.98 -9.03
CA PHE A 122 11.72 -1.27 -8.26
C PHE A 122 12.38 -0.25 -7.33
N VAL A 123 12.29 1.02 -7.72
CA VAL A 123 12.58 2.16 -6.87
C VAL A 123 11.25 2.68 -6.35
N LYS A 124 10.99 2.50 -5.05
CA LYS A 124 9.85 3.13 -4.39
C LYS A 124 9.97 4.64 -4.56
N MET A 125 8.84 5.33 -4.83
CA MET A 125 8.84 6.75 -5.16
C MET A 125 9.64 7.58 -4.15
N ASP A 126 10.28 8.66 -4.63
CA ASP A 126 11.13 9.58 -3.88
C ASP A 126 10.62 9.85 -2.46
N HIS A 127 11.26 9.16 -1.51
CA HIS A 127 10.89 9.17 -0.10
C HIS A 127 10.99 10.57 0.53
N GLY A 128 11.76 11.50 -0.06
CA GLY A 128 11.94 12.84 0.49
C GLY A 128 10.61 13.59 0.61
N VAL A 129 9.89 13.75 -0.50
CA VAL A 129 8.63 14.49 -0.54
C VAL A 129 7.54 13.77 0.26
N MET A 130 7.40 12.47 0.05
CA MET A 130 6.37 11.67 0.73
C MET A 130 6.54 11.71 2.25
N ASN A 131 7.76 11.56 2.76
CA ASN A 131 8.01 11.58 4.21
C ASN A 131 7.68 12.95 4.83
N GLN A 132 7.95 14.05 4.11
CA GLN A 132 7.59 15.38 4.60
C GLN A 132 6.08 15.61 4.57
N VAL A 133 5.38 15.17 3.52
CA VAL A 133 3.90 15.23 3.47
C VAL A 133 3.28 14.41 4.60
N ILE A 134 3.77 13.19 4.85
CA ILE A 134 3.32 12.35 5.97
C ILE A 134 3.55 13.05 7.30
N LYS A 135 4.70 13.69 7.50
CA LYS A 135 4.99 14.45 8.72
C LYS A 135 3.98 15.58 8.94
N GLU A 136 3.66 16.32 7.89
CA GLU A 136 2.66 17.39 7.92
C GLU A 136 1.25 16.85 8.22
N LEU A 137 0.86 15.71 7.63
CA LEU A 137 -0.43 15.06 7.89
C LEU A 137 -0.54 14.56 9.33
N LEU A 138 0.49 13.87 9.83
CA LEU A 138 0.55 13.38 11.21
C LEU A 138 0.50 14.53 12.23
N ALA A 139 1.17 15.66 11.94
CA ALA A 139 1.09 16.87 12.77
C ALA A 139 -0.33 17.46 12.86
N ARG A 140 -1.23 17.08 11.95
CA ARG A 140 -2.64 17.48 11.90
C ARG A 140 -3.59 16.33 12.26
N ASN A 141 -3.11 15.31 12.96
CA ASN A 141 -3.86 14.12 13.40
C ASN A 141 -4.44 13.27 12.26
N VAL A 142 -3.89 13.38 11.06
CA VAL A 142 -4.26 12.49 9.95
C VAL A 142 -3.34 11.27 9.96
N SER A 143 -3.94 10.10 10.14
CA SER A 143 -3.22 8.84 10.05
C SER A 143 -2.82 8.53 8.62
N CYS A 144 -1.68 7.85 8.45
CA CYS A 144 -1.06 7.58 7.16
C CYS A 144 -0.61 6.13 7.08
N ALA A 145 -0.83 5.48 5.94
CA ALA A 145 -0.27 4.16 5.65
C ALA A 145 0.31 4.12 4.22
N CYS A 146 1.55 3.66 4.12
CA CYS A 146 2.20 3.35 2.85
C CYS A 146 2.40 1.84 2.78
N ARG A 147 2.01 1.23 1.67
CA ARG A 147 2.13 -0.20 1.42
C ARG A 147 2.71 -0.43 0.03
N PHE A 148 3.57 -1.43 -0.11
CA PHE A 148 4.17 -1.77 -1.40
C PHE A 148 3.09 -2.12 -2.42
N ILE A 149 2.09 -2.92 -2.03
CA ILE A 149 0.99 -3.29 -2.93
C ILE A 149 0.20 -2.06 -3.41
N CYS A 150 -0.01 -1.06 -2.55
CA CYS A 150 -0.69 0.16 -2.98
C CYS A 150 0.06 0.85 -4.15
N ASP A 151 1.38 0.98 -4.04
CA ASP A 151 2.23 1.61 -5.06
C ASP A 151 2.30 0.73 -6.33
N LEU A 152 2.57 -0.56 -6.17
CA LEU A 152 2.79 -1.52 -7.26
C LEU A 152 1.53 -1.83 -8.07
N SER A 153 0.40 -1.93 -7.39
CA SER A 153 -0.83 -2.53 -7.91
C SER A 153 -1.97 -1.53 -8.02
N MET A 154 -2.11 -0.64 -7.02
CA MET A 154 -3.28 0.22 -6.86
C MET A 154 -3.05 1.68 -7.26
N ALA A 155 -1.89 2.03 -7.84
CA ALA A 155 -1.54 3.40 -8.19
C ALA A 155 -1.80 4.37 -7.01
N THR A 156 -1.32 3.98 -5.84
CA THR A 156 -1.54 4.70 -4.57
C THR A 156 -0.25 4.71 -3.77
N ASP A 157 0.30 5.90 -3.55
CA ASP A 157 1.54 6.07 -2.79
C ASP A 157 1.29 6.13 -1.28
N LEU A 158 0.13 6.69 -0.92
CA LEU A 158 -0.25 6.98 0.45
C LEU A 158 -1.75 6.78 0.64
N ILE A 159 -2.12 6.14 1.74
CA ILE A 159 -3.47 6.17 2.30
C ILE A 159 -3.47 7.18 3.44
N ALA A 160 -4.38 8.14 3.41
CA ALA A 160 -4.60 9.08 4.51
C ALA A 160 -5.99 8.89 5.13
N SER A 161 -6.13 9.13 6.42
CA SER A 161 -7.41 9.04 7.13
C SER A 161 -7.47 9.87 8.42
N ASP A 162 -8.60 10.53 8.63
CA ASP A 162 -9.00 11.18 9.89
C ASP A 162 -9.86 10.29 10.81
N ASN A 163 -9.92 8.98 10.53
CA ASN A 163 -10.78 7.95 11.13
C ASN A 163 -12.23 7.92 10.65
N GLN A 164 -12.77 9.01 10.12
CA GLN A 164 -14.11 9.04 9.53
C GLN A 164 -14.05 8.73 8.03
N TYR A 165 -13.04 9.28 7.38
CA TYR A 165 -12.84 9.22 5.95
C TYR A 165 -11.45 8.70 5.61
N TYR A 166 -11.34 8.14 4.41
CA TYR A 166 -10.12 7.56 3.86
C TYR A 166 -9.90 8.07 2.45
N ILE A 167 -8.66 8.31 2.06
CA ILE A 167 -8.34 8.71 0.70
C ILE A 167 -7.03 8.08 0.23
N CYS A 168 -7.06 7.52 -0.97
CA CYS A 168 -5.88 7.01 -1.66
C CYS A 168 -5.23 8.13 -2.47
N ILE A 169 -3.95 8.36 -2.31
CA ILE A 169 -3.24 9.50 -2.88
C ILE A 169 -2.14 9.01 -3.79
N GLN A 170 -2.08 9.58 -5.00
CA GLN A 170 -0.95 9.47 -5.92
C GLN A 170 -0.27 10.83 -6.00
N LEU A 171 1.02 10.92 -5.67
CA LEU A 171 1.84 12.12 -5.78
C LEU A 171 2.64 12.08 -7.09
N THR A 172 2.71 13.20 -7.79
CA THR A 172 3.55 13.31 -9.00
C THR A 172 4.14 14.71 -9.16
N SER A 173 5.40 14.81 -9.58
CA SER A 173 6.01 16.11 -9.84
C SER A 173 5.61 16.66 -11.21
N SER A 174 5.40 17.98 -11.29
CA SER A 174 4.96 18.69 -12.49
C SER A 174 5.97 18.66 -13.63
N GLN A 175 7.23 18.26 -13.42
CA GLN A 175 8.25 18.20 -14.47
C GLN A 175 8.03 17.07 -15.51
N SER A 176 6.93 16.30 -15.42
CA SER A 176 6.64 15.14 -16.29
C SER A 176 5.48 15.34 -17.29
N GLU A 177 5.30 16.57 -17.80
CA GLU A 177 4.13 17.05 -18.56
C GLU A 177 3.71 16.20 -19.77
N ALA A 178 4.65 15.70 -20.58
CA ALA A 178 4.30 15.00 -21.84
C ALA A 178 3.57 13.65 -21.66
N THR A 179 3.37 13.18 -20.42
CA THR A 179 2.72 11.89 -20.11
C THR A 179 1.56 12.00 -19.13
N LEU A 180 1.14 13.22 -18.80
CA LEU A 180 0.39 13.44 -17.57
C LEU A 180 -1.10 13.11 -17.69
N GLU A 181 -1.75 13.47 -18.80
CA GLU A 181 -3.14 13.06 -19.09
C GLU A 181 -3.27 11.53 -19.13
N ASN A 182 -2.33 10.85 -19.80
CA ASN A 182 -2.26 9.39 -19.83
C ASN A 182 -2.03 8.79 -18.44
N LYS A 183 -1.31 9.47 -17.54
CA LYS A 183 -1.10 9.01 -16.16
C LYS A 183 -2.37 9.14 -15.33
N VAL A 184 -3.07 10.28 -15.41
CA VAL A 184 -4.32 10.53 -14.67
C VAL A 184 -5.40 9.55 -15.12
N GLU A 185 -5.53 9.31 -16.43
CA GLU A 185 -6.49 8.33 -16.96
C GLU A 185 -6.15 6.91 -16.48
N ARG A 186 -4.88 6.50 -16.56
CA ARG A 186 -4.43 5.19 -16.05
C ARG A 186 -4.65 5.03 -14.56
N TRP A 187 -4.39 6.09 -13.79
CA TRP A 187 -4.65 6.14 -12.35
C TRP A 187 -6.14 5.95 -12.07
N SER A 188 -7.02 6.73 -12.70
CA SER A 188 -8.47 6.64 -12.51
C SER A 188 -9.00 5.24 -12.85
N ARG A 189 -8.57 4.67 -14.00
CA ARG A 189 -8.92 3.28 -14.38
C ARG A 189 -8.41 2.24 -13.39
N THR A 190 -7.26 2.48 -12.76
CA THR A 190 -6.69 1.59 -11.73
C THR A 190 -7.52 1.67 -10.44
N LEU A 191 -7.97 2.87 -10.06
CA LEU A 191 -8.90 3.02 -8.93
C LEU A 191 -10.26 2.37 -9.22
N ASP A 192 -10.77 2.43 -10.45
CA ASP A 192 -11.98 1.69 -10.85
C ASP A 192 -11.80 0.18 -10.70
N TYR A 193 -10.69 -0.33 -11.22
CA TYR A 193 -10.38 -1.75 -11.14
C TYR A 193 -10.38 -2.25 -9.69
N TRP A 194 -9.77 -1.49 -8.79
CA TRP A 194 -9.69 -1.80 -7.37
C TRP A 194 -10.86 -1.23 -6.55
N TYR A 195 -11.96 -0.78 -7.17
CA TYR A 195 -13.13 -0.24 -6.47
C TYR A 195 -12.80 0.86 -5.44
N ILE A 196 -11.71 1.59 -5.64
CA ILE A 196 -11.28 2.68 -4.77
C ILE A 196 -12.14 3.90 -5.08
N ARG A 197 -12.99 4.26 -4.12
CA ARG A 197 -13.99 5.33 -4.27
C ARG A 197 -13.45 6.73 -4.02
N ARG A 198 -12.37 6.84 -3.25
CA ARG A 198 -11.80 8.11 -2.81
C ARG A 198 -10.33 8.16 -3.21
N GLY A 199 -10.05 8.93 -4.26
CA GLY A 199 -8.72 9.07 -4.84
C GLY A 199 -8.35 10.53 -5.03
N LEU A 200 -7.11 10.90 -4.70
CA LEU A 200 -6.55 12.21 -5.02
C LEU A 200 -5.26 12.05 -5.83
N PHE A 201 -5.25 12.61 -7.03
CA PHE A 201 -4.05 12.70 -7.84
C PHE A 201 -3.42 14.09 -7.64
N VAL A 202 -2.32 14.15 -6.91
CA VAL A 202 -1.67 15.39 -6.50
C VAL A 202 -0.45 15.65 -7.38
N ARG A 203 -0.54 16.69 -8.19
CA ARG A 203 0.59 17.25 -8.92
C ARG A 203 1.24 18.34 -8.09
N TYR A 204 2.56 18.35 -8.01
CA TYR A 204 3.28 19.40 -7.30
C TYR A 204 4.52 19.91 -8.03
N SER A 205 4.78 21.20 -7.89
CA SER A 205 6.01 21.82 -8.38
C SER A 205 7.13 21.71 -7.34
N GLN A 206 8.35 21.40 -7.78
CA GLN A 206 9.51 21.34 -6.88
C GLN A 206 10.06 22.75 -6.61
N GLY A 207 10.77 22.91 -5.49
CA GLY A 207 11.47 24.16 -5.16
C GLY A 207 10.61 25.24 -4.48
N ILE A 208 9.35 24.94 -4.16
CA ILE A 208 8.45 25.87 -3.45
C ILE A 208 8.62 25.71 -1.94
N PRO A 209 8.91 26.80 -1.19
CA PRO A 209 8.89 26.78 0.27
C PRO A 209 7.53 26.32 0.79
N SER A 210 7.52 25.43 1.78
CA SER A 210 6.29 24.92 2.41
C SER A 210 5.38 24.07 1.50
N ILE A 211 5.87 23.59 0.35
CA ILE A 211 5.09 22.73 -0.57
C ILE A 211 4.45 21.53 0.13
N PHE A 212 5.14 20.92 1.09
CA PHE A 212 4.64 19.75 1.83
C PHE A 212 3.43 20.09 2.70
N ALA A 213 3.46 21.25 3.36
CA ALA A 213 2.34 21.73 4.17
C ALA A 213 1.12 22.07 3.28
N ALA A 214 1.35 22.66 2.11
CA ALA A 214 0.31 22.95 1.14
C ALA A 214 -0.35 21.67 0.59
N ILE A 215 0.46 20.66 0.22
CA ILE A 215 -0.04 19.34 -0.18
C ILE A 215 -0.89 18.72 0.93
N ALA A 216 -0.38 18.68 2.16
CA ALA A 216 -1.09 18.11 3.30
C ALA A 216 -2.44 18.82 3.55
N GLN A 217 -2.47 20.15 3.47
CA GLN A 217 -3.70 20.93 3.61
C GLN A 217 -4.72 20.57 2.53
N LYS A 218 -4.31 20.41 1.28
CA LYS A 218 -5.22 20.00 0.20
C LYS A 218 -5.76 18.59 0.41
N ILE A 219 -4.92 17.64 0.85
CA ILE A 219 -5.36 16.29 1.19
C ILE A 219 -6.48 16.33 2.23
N ILE A 220 -6.31 17.13 3.30
CA ILE A 220 -7.30 17.26 4.38
C ILE A 220 -8.63 17.81 3.85
N ILE A 221 -8.60 18.89 3.08
CA ILE A 221 -9.79 19.51 2.49
C ILE A 221 -10.59 18.48 1.67
N TYR A 222 -9.91 17.71 0.83
CA TYR A 222 -10.56 16.73 -0.04
C TYR A 222 -11.03 15.48 0.71
N MET A 223 -10.47 15.21 1.88
CA MET A 223 -10.90 14.11 2.74
C MET A 223 -12.20 14.44 3.51
N ASP A 224 -12.49 15.70 3.80
CA ASP A 224 -13.68 16.09 4.57
C ASP A 224 -14.87 16.51 3.67
N GLU A 225 -14.61 17.23 2.58
CA GLU A 225 -15.64 18.05 1.93
C GLU A 225 -16.45 17.40 0.79
N ARG A 226 -16.27 16.10 0.48
CA ARG A 226 -16.78 15.53 -0.80
C ARG A 226 -17.56 14.21 -0.67
N PRO A 227 -18.75 14.10 -1.31
CA PRO A 227 -19.51 12.85 -1.39
C PRO A 227 -18.78 11.80 -2.24
N GLU A 228 -19.02 10.52 -1.96
CA GLU A 228 -18.45 9.42 -2.74
C GLU A 228 -19.28 9.11 -4.01
N PRO A 229 -18.65 8.67 -5.12
CA PRO A 229 -17.20 8.58 -5.33
C PRO A 229 -16.56 9.96 -5.55
N MET A 230 -15.34 10.14 -5.05
CA MET A 230 -14.54 11.35 -5.28
C MET A 230 -13.18 10.97 -5.85
N ARG A 231 -12.90 11.43 -7.07
CA ARG A 231 -11.62 11.27 -7.74
C ARG A 231 -11.24 12.56 -8.43
N GLU A 232 -10.32 13.28 -7.83
CA GLU A 232 -9.94 14.62 -8.30
C GLU A 232 -8.44 14.68 -8.56
N GLU A 233 -8.07 15.41 -9.61
CA GLU A 233 -6.71 15.85 -9.85
C GLU A 233 -6.55 17.26 -9.27
N ILE A 234 -5.49 17.47 -8.50
CA ILE A 234 -5.15 18.79 -7.97
C ILE A 234 -3.71 19.17 -8.33
N VAL A 235 -3.51 20.47 -8.54
CA VAL A 235 -2.19 21.05 -8.75
C VAL A 235 -1.83 21.89 -7.53
N VAL A 236 -0.64 21.65 -6.97
CA VAL A 236 -0.05 22.43 -5.89
C VAL A 236 1.21 23.10 -6.44
N SER A 237 1.12 24.40 -6.66
CA SER A 237 2.14 25.26 -7.28
C SER A 237 2.39 26.50 -6.45
#